data_AF-A0A378MXP8-F1
#
_entry.id   AF-A0A378MXP8-F1
#
_cell.length_a   1.000
_cell.length_b   1.000
_cell.length_c   1.000
_cell.angle_alpha   90.00
_cell.angle_beta   90.00
_cell.angle_gamma   90.00
#
_symmetry.space_group_name_H-M   'P 1'
#
loop_
_entity.id
_entity.type
_entity.pdbx_description
1 polymer ?
#
loop_
_entity_poly.entity_id
_entity_poly.type
_entity_poly.pdbx_seq_one_letter_code
_entity_poly.pdbx_strand_id
1 'polypeptide(L)'
;MTDYPNQSLPRRSFLRGQFLDSLKSQKVSQQGYEPIRPPWANLANFLEKCTACGNCIQACETQIIVKGAAGYPEIDFSRGECTFCEKCVHSCEAEVFRAVSEQPWSHKIEIQAGCLLKLGTECRSCGDSCEMRVIRFARV
;
A
#
# COMPACT_ATOMS: atom_id res chain seq x y z
N MET A 1 -30.54 -0.82 24.91
CA MET A 1 -29.98 0.49 24.52
C MET A 1 -28.56 0.21 24.06
N THR A 2 -28.29 0.00 22.78
CA THR A 2 -28.27 1.06 21.76
C THR A 2 -28.84 0.64 20.41
N ASP A 3 -29.43 1.64 19.76
CA ASP A 3 -30.01 1.73 18.43
C ASP A 3 -28.95 1.59 17.33
N TYR A 4 -29.27 0.89 16.23
CA TYR A 4 -28.61 1.07 14.93
C TYR A 4 -29.69 1.07 13.84
N PRO A 5 -29.85 2.17 13.07
CA PRO A 5 -31.00 2.35 12.21
C PRO A 5 -30.84 1.55 10.91
N ASN A 6 -31.78 0.65 10.66
CA ASN A 6 -31.98 0.00 9.38
C ASN A 6 -32.56 1.02 8.37
N GLN A 7 -31.72 1.90 7.83
CA GLN A 7 -32.13 2.86 6.81
C GLN A 7 -32.07 2.21 5.42
N SER A 8 -33.25 2.03 4.83
CA SER A 8 -33.39 1.58 3.44
C SER A 8 -32.89 2.65 2.47
N LEU A 9 -32.01 2.25 1.54
CA LEU A 9 -31.45 3.15 0.53
C LEU A 9 -32.47 3.39 -0.61
N PRO A 10 -32.63 4.65 -1.08
CA PRO A 10 -33.52 4.96 -2.19
C PRO A 10 -33.08 4.29 -3.51
N ARG A 11 -34.03 3.77 -4.29
CA ARG A 11 -33.82 2.95 -5.51
C ARG A 11 -32.81 3.53 -6.51
N ARG A 12 -32.76 4.86 -6.67
CA ARG A 12 -31.82 5.52 -7.60
C ARG A 12 -30.34 5.38 -7.18
N SER A 13 -30.08 5.33 -5.88
CA SER A 13 -28.73 5.21 -5.33
C SER A 13 -28.21 3.78 -5.44
N PHE A 14 -29.12 2.79 -5.42
CA PHE A 14 -28.81 1.39 -5.67
C PHE A 14 -28.29 1.16 -7.11
N LEU A 15 -28.98 1.72 -8.12
CA LEU A 15 -28.58 1.58 -9.53
C LEU A 15 -27.29 2.32 -9.90
N ARG A 16 -26.82 3.24 -9.04
CA ARG A 16 -25.54 3.95 -9.20
C ARG A 16 -24.39 3.33 -8.38
N GLY A 17 -24.60 2.17 -7.76
CA GLY A 17 -23.54 1.43 -7.07
C GLY A 17 -23.13 1.97 -5.70
N GLN A 18 -23.87 2.92 -5.12
CA GLN A 18 -23.54 3.52 -3.81
C GLN A 18 -23.69 2.52 -2.65
N PHE A 19 -24.45 1.44 -2.82
CA PHE A 19 -24.49 0.31 -1.88
C PHE A 19 -23.15 -0.44 -1.78
N LEU A 20 -22.26 -0.32 -2.78
CA LEU A 20 -20.92 -0.91 -2.70
C LEU A 20 -20.04 -0.20 -1.68
N ASP A 21 -20.34 1.06 -1.32
CA ASP A 21 -19.57 1.81 -0.34
C ASP A 21 -19.76 1.28 1.09
N SER A 22 -20.96 0.78 1.43
CA SER A 22 -21.19 0.07 2.70
C SER A 22 -20.61 -1.36 2.70
N LEU A 23 -20.46 -2.00 1.54
CA LEU A 23 -19.80 -3.30 1.40
C LEU A 23 -18.27 -3.23 1.44
N LYS A 24 -17.66 -2.08 1.11
CA LYS A 24 -16.22 -1.85 1.23
C LYS A 24 -15.72 -1.86 2.69
N SER A 25 -16.61 -1.73 3.68
CA SER A 25 -16.21 -1.55 5.08
C SER A 25 -15.82 -2.83 5.85
N GLN A 26 -15.96 -4.04 5.28
CA GLN A 26 -15.59 -5.28 6.00
C GLN A 26 -14.65 -6.22 5.24
N LYS A 27 -14.70 -6.26 3.90
CA LYS A 27 -13.78 -7.12 3.10
C LYS A 27 -12.46 -6.44 2.74
N VAL A 28 -12.40 -5.11 2.72
CA VAL A 28 -11.13 -4.37 2.55
C VAL A 28 -10.24 -4.53 3.79
N SER A 29 -10.83 -4.72 4.98
CA SER A 29 -10.12 -5.01 6.23
C SER A 29 -9.60 -6.45 6.38
N GLN A 30 -10.03 -7.40 5.53
CA GLN A 30 -9.59 -8.81 5.62
C GLN A 30 -8.36 -9.14 4.74
N GLN A 31 -7.98 -8.26 3.82
CA GLN A 31 -6.59 -8.20 3.37
C GLN A 31 -5.91 -7.25 4.33
N GLY A 32 -5.08 -7.76 5.25
CA GLY A 32 -4.39 -6.96 6.25
C GLY A 32 -3.65 -5.81 5.59
N TYR A 33 -4.28 -4.64 5.53
CA TYR A 33 -3.67 -3.43 5.04
C TYR A 33 -2.85 -2.87 6.20
N GLU A 34 -1.69 -3.48 6.43
CA GLU A 34 -0.63 -2.74 7.07
C GLU A 34 -0.18 -1.70 6.06
N PRO A 35 -0.40 -0.39 6.33
CA PRO A 35 -0.08 0.63 5.36
C PRO A 35 1.41 0.60 5.06
N ILE A 36 1.75 0.65 3.77
CA ILE A 36 3.15 0.67 3.35
C ILE A 36 3.74 2.00 3.82
N ARG A 37 4.68 1.95 4.76
CA ARG A 37 5.37 3.14 5.26
C ARG A 37 6.41 3.64 4.26
N PRO A 38 6.84 4.90 4.37
CA PRO A 38 7.91 5.43 3.53
C PRO A 38 9.18 4.56 3.55
N PRO A 39 10.02 4.62 2.50
CA PRO A 39 11.21 3.79 2.41
C PRO A 39 12.15 4.06 3.60
N TRP A 40 12.86 3.02 4.04
CA TRP A 40 13.71 2.97 5.23
C TRP A 40 13.02 3.23 6.56
N ALA A 41 11.68 3.36 6.62
CA ALA A 41 10.99 3.52 7.89
C ALA A 41 11.33 2.35 8.85
N ASN A 42 11.63 2.69 10.10
CA ASN A 42 11.84 1.72 11.17
C ASN A 42 10.49 1.31 11.74
N LEU A 43 9.88 0.27 11.16
CA LEU A 43 8.53 -0.18 11.53
C LEU A 43 8.36 -0.50 13.02
N ALA A 44 9.43 -0.94 13.70
CA ALA A 44 9.39 -1.34 15.10
C ALA A 44 9.06 -0.18 16.06
N ASN A 45 9.49 1.04 15.74
CA ASN A 45 9.28 2.23 16.60
C ASN A 45 8.67 3.41 15.84
N PHE A 46 8.23 3.19 14.60
CA PHE A 46 7.73 4.24 13.72
C PHE A 46 6.60 5.05 14.37
N LEU A 47 5.60 4.37 14.93
CA LEU A 47 4.43 5.01 15.54
C LEU A 47 4.76 5.75 16.84
N GLU A 48 5.82 5.37 17.53
CA GLU A 48 6.27 6.01 18.76
C GLU A 48 7.07 7.29 18.47
N LYS A 49 7.90 7.26 17.42
CA LYS A 49 8.80 8.35 17.06
C LYS A 49 8.22 9.35 16.06
N CYS A 50 7.26 8.93 15.21
CA CYS A 50 6.72 9.81 14.18
C CYS A 50 5.80 10.88 14.79
N THR A 51 6.14 12.14 14.56
CA THR A 51 5.36 13.30 15.05
C THR A 51 4.20 13.70 14.13
N ALA A 52 4.00 12.98 13.02
CA ALA A 52 3.02 13.31 11.98
C ALA A 52 3.14 14.75 11.43
N CYS A 53 4.34 15.34 11.44
CA CYS A 53 4.58 16.72 10.97
C CYS A 53 4.32 16.93 9.46
N GLY A 54 4.48 15.88 8.65
CA GLY A 54 4.26 15.92 7.20
C GLY A 54 5.45 16.40 6.36
N ASN A 55 6.62 16.64 6.94
CA ASN A 55 7.81 17.07 6.17
C ASN A 55 8.18 16.07 5.06
N CYS A 56 8.14 14.77 5.36
CA CYS A 56 8.41 13.72 4.38
C CYS A 56 7.37 13.68 3.23
N ILE A 57 6.12 14.07 3.49
CA ILE A 57 5.07 14.20 2.47
C ILE A 57 5.44 15.33 1.50
N GLN A 58 5.82 16.50 2.03
CA GLN A 58 6.16 17.66 1.19
C GLN A 58 7.47 17.46 0.41
N ALA A 59 8.43 16.75 0.98
CA ALA A 59 9.71 16.48 0.33
C ALA A 59 9.64 15.43 -0.81
N CYS A 60 8.52 14.69 -0.91
CA CYS A 60 8.36 13.65 -1.91
C CYS A 60 8.05 14.22 -3.30
N GLU A 61 9.02 14.19 -4.20
CA GLU A 61 8.89 14.74 -5.56
C GLU A 61 7.83 14.01 -6.41
N THR A 62 7.75 12.69 -6.27
CA THR A 62 6.75 11.87 -6.98
C THR A 62 5.39 11.88 -6.28
N GLN A 63 5.28 12.58 -5.14
CA GLN A 63 4.06 12.76 -4.37
C GLN A 63 3.37 11.46 -3.94
N ILE A 64 4.08 10.34 -3.89
CA ILE A 64 3.50 9.06 -3.47
C ILE A 64 3.31 8.93 -1.96
N ILE A 65 4.00 9.76 -1.16
CA ILE A 65 3.80 9.77 0.29
C ILE A 65 2.56 10.61 0.59
N VAL A 66 1.54 9.99 1.15
CA VAL A 66 0.25 10.60 1.51
C VAL A 66 0.00 10.52 3.00
N LYS A 67 -0.90 11.37 3.50
CA LYS A 67 -1.37 11.28 4.88
C LYS A 67 -2.39 10.13 4.99
N GLY A 68 -2.04 9.08 5.72
CA GLY A 68 -2.90 7.95 5.98
C GLY A 68 -4.08 8.26 6.90
N ALA A 69 -5.00 7.30 7.02
CA ALA A 69 -6.21 7.45 7.84
C ALA A 69 -5.91 7.73 9.32
N ALA A 70 -4.83 7.15 9.85
CA ALA A 70 -4.36 7.37 11.23
C ALA A 70 -3.49 8.64 11.39
N GLY A 71 -3.35 9.45 10.34
CA GLY A 71 -2.57 10.69 10.34
C GLY A 71 -1.07 10.53 10.06
N TYR A 72 -0.56 9.30 10.05
CA TYR A 72 0.83 8.96 9.73
C TYR A 72 1.06 8.89 8.21
N PRO A 73 2.29 9.12 7.73
CA PRO A 73 2.60 9.02 6.31
C PRO A 73 2.54 7.56 5.82
N GLU A 74 2.00 7.39 4.62
CA GLU A 74 1.77 6.11 3.93
C GLU A 74 2.10 6.26 2.45
N ILE A 75 2.46 5.16 1.79
CA ILE A 75 2.79 5.14 0.37
C ILE A 75 1.54 4.77 -0.43
N ASP A 76 1.24 5.58 -1.42
CA ASP A 76 0.21 5.34 -2.42
C ASP A 76 0.85 5.16 -3.81
N PHE A 77 1.05 3.89 -4.19
CA PHE A 77 1.61 3.54 -5.49
C PHE A 77 0.65 3.80 -6.67
N SER A 78 -0.61 4.19 -6.43
CA SER A 78 -1.49 4.64 -7.51
C SER A 78 -1.11 6.02 -8.06
N ARG A 79 -0.33 6.80 -7.29
CA ARG A 79 0.14 8.13 -7.67
C ARG A 79 1.45 8.12 -8.45
N GLY A 80 2.16 7.00 -8.45
CA GLY A 80 3.45 6.86 -9.10
C GLY A 80 4.36 5.91 -8.34
N GLU A 81 5.66 6.10 -8.51
CA GLU A 81 6.70 5.25 -7.94
C GLU A 81 7.66 6.01 -7.05
N CYS A 82 8.40 5.26 -6.23
CA CYS A 82 9.50 5.80 -5.45
C CYS A 82 10.78 5.75 -6.28
N THR A 83 11.44 6.89 -6.43
CA THR A 83 12.74 6.99 -7.12
C THR A 83 13.93 6.77 -6.19
N PHE A 84 13.68 6.45 -4.92
CA PHE A 84 14.71 6.28 -3.89
C PHE A 84 15.65 7.49 -3.74
N CYS A 85 15.13 8.71 -3.91
CA CYS A 85 15.92 9.94 -3.87
C CYS A 85 16.32 10.42 -2.46
N GLU A 86 15.98 9.66 -1.42
CA GLU A 86 16.33 9.91 0.00
C GLU A 86 15.79 11.23 0.61
N LYS A 87 15.13 12.11 -0.15
CA LYS A 87 14.62 13.40 0.35
C LYS A 87 13.67 13.26 1.54
N CYS A 88 12.84 12.22 1.58
CA CYS A 88 11.96 11.96 2.72
C CYS A 88 12.74 11.67 4.01
N VAL A 89 13.90 11.01 3.91
CA VAL A 89 14.78 10.71 5.04
C VAL A 89 15.46 12.00 5.53
N HIS A 90 16.03 12.79 4.61
CA HIS A 90 16.73 14.04 4.95
C HIS A 90 15.82 15.15 5.48
N SER A 91 14.56 15.19 5.05
CA SER A 91 13.58 16.19 5.51
C SER A 91 13.01 15.91 6.91
N CYS A 92 13.24 14.71 7.45
CA CYS A 92 12.62 14.28 8.69
C CYS A 92 13.51 14.58 9.88
N GLU A 93 13.02 15.41 10.80
CA GLU A 93 13.71 15.74 12.05
C GLU A 93 13.61 14.61 13.08
N ALA A 94 12.59 13.74 12.95
CA ALA A 94 12.41 12.59 13.83
C ALA A 94 13.24 11.40 13.35
N GLU A 95 13.84 10.67 14.27
CA GLU A 95 14.63 9.45 14.00
C GLU A 95 13.74 8.23 13.69
N VAL A 96 12.88 8.34 12.69
CA VAL A 96 11.94 7.29 12.25
C VAL A 96 12.48 6.42 11.12
N PHE A 97 13.60 6.81 10.51
CA PHE A 97 14.23 6.13 9.39
C PHE A 97 15.49 5.37 9.83
N ARG A 98 15.69 4.19 9.25
CA ARG A 98 16.94 3.41 9.29
C ARG A 98 17.97 4.00 8.33
N ALA A 99 19.18 3.43 8.31
CA ALA A 99 20.23 3.87 7.40
C ALA A 99 19.84 3.63 5.93
N VAL A 100 20.16 4.59 5.04
CA VAL A 100 19.88 4.49 3.60
C VAL A 100 20.69 3.38 2.91
N SER A 101 21.77 2.92 3.53
CA SER A 101 22.54 1.76 3.09
C SER A 101 21.80 0.42 3.24
N GLU A 102 20.73 0.39 4.03
CA GLU A 102 19.86 -0.78 4.17
C GLU A 102 18.80 -0.85 3.05
N GLN A 103 18.07 -1.96 2.97
CA GLN A 103 16.98 -2.07 2.00
C GLN A 103 15.83 -1.08 2.33
N PRO A 104 15.31 -0.36 1.31
CA PRO A 104 14.25 0.64 1.50
C PRO A 104 12.95 0.02 2.02
N TRP A 105 12.62 -1.18 1.57
CA TRP A 105 11.52 -1.97 2.11
C TRP A 105 11.93 -3.40 2.35
N SER A 106 11.29 -4.03 3.34
CA SER A 106 11.30 -5.48 3.56
C SER A 106 10.18 -6.20 2.79
N HIS A 107 9.26 -5.46 2.15
CA HIS A 107 8.18 -6.02 1.34
C HIS A 107 8.76 -6.80 0.17
N LYS A 108 8.38 -8.07 0.06
CA LYS A 108 8.76 -8.95 -1.04
C LYS A 108 7.51 -9.42 -1.77
N ILE A 109 7.65 -9.56 -3.08
CA ILE A 109 6.64 -10.20 -3.91
C ILE A 109 6.89 -11.71 -3.85
N GLU A 110 5.84 -12.48 -3.61
CA GLU A 110 5.89 -13.94 -3.61
C GLU A 110 4.89 -14.52 -4.63
N ILE A 111 5.36 -15.47 -5.44
CA ILE A 111 4.48 -16.24 -6.33
C ILE A 111 3.84 -17.37 -5.53
N GLN A 112 2.56 -17.20 -5.20
CA GLN A 112 1.80 -18.16 -4.40
C GLN A 112 1.64 -19.53 -5.09
N ALA A 113 1.23 -20.54 -4.30
CA ALA A 113 1.01 -21.91 -4.78
C ALA A 113 -0.09 -22.01 -5.85
N GLY A 114 -1.03 -21.07 -5.90
CA GLY A 114 -2.09 -21.00 -6.91
C GLY A 114 -1.66 -20.52 -8.31
N CYS A 115 -0.36 -20.31 -8.55
CA CYS A 115 0.14 -19.95 -9.87
C CYS A 115 -0.16 -21.09 -10.87
N LEU A 116 -0.92 -20.78 -11.93
CA LEU A 116 -1.32 -21.77 -12.94
C LEU A 116 -0.13 -22.50 -13.56
N LEU A 117 1.01 -21.83 -13.74
CA LEU A 117 2.23 -22.46 -14.25
C LEU A 117 2.81 -23.48 -13.26
N LYS A 118 2.76 -23.20 -11.94
CA LYS A 118 3.14 -24.18 -10.92
C LYS A 118 2.20 -25.39 -10.88
N LEU A 119 0.97 -25.22 -11.36
CA LEU A 119 -0.05 -26.27 -11.49
C LEU A 119 -0.02 -26.98 -12.85
N GLY A 120 0.99 -26.73 -13.70
CA GLY A 120 1.17 -27.41 -14.99
C GLY A 120 0.38 -26.83 -16.16
N THR A 121 -0.24 -25.65 -15.98
CA THR A 121 -0.94 -24.94 -17.07
C THR A 121 -0.04 -23.83 -17.65
N GLU A 122 0.16 -23.80 -18.97
CA GLU A 122 0.90 -22.71 -19.62
C GLU A 122 0.18 -21.38 -19.37
N CYS A 123 0.81 -20.50 -18.60
CA CYS A 123 0.27 -19.18 -18.27
C CYS A 123 1.41 -18.18 -18.07
N ARG A 124 1.35 -17.05 -18.79
CA ARG A 124 2.33 -15.97 -18.75
C ARG A 124 1.76 -14.60 -18.40
N SER A 125 0.45 -14.53 -18.14
CA SER A 125 -0.30 -13.28 -17.95
C SER A 125 0.36 -12.28 -16.97
N CYS A 126 0.85 -12.76 -15.81
CA CYS A 126 1.54 -11.88 -14.85
C CYS A 126 2.86 -11.31 -15.41
N GLY A 127 3.60 -12.10 -16.17
CA GLY A 127 4.85 -11.67 -16.80
C GLY A 127 4.59 -10.71 -17.96
N ASP A 128 3.57 -10.99 -18.77
CA ASP A 128 3.18 -10.13 -19.90
C ASP A 128 2.66 -8.77 -19.43
N SER A 129 1.95 -8.74 -18.30
CA SER A 129 1.47 -7.51 -17.65
C SER A 129 2.57 -6.73 -16.91
N CYS A 130 3.72 -7.35 -16.64
CA CYS A 130 4.79 -6.73 -15.89
C CYS A 130 5.76 -6.02 -16.84
N GLU A 131 5.62 -4.71 -16.99
CA GLU A 131 6.47 -3.88 -17.85
C GLU A 131 7.97 -4.01 -17.51
N MET A 132 8.30 -4.08 -16.22
CA MET A 132 9.66 -4.26 -15.72
C MET A 132 10.23 -5.66 -15.96
N ARG A 133 9.42 -6.60 -16.45
CA ARG A 133 9.79 -8.00 -16.79
C ARG A 133 10.56 -8.72 -15.68
N VAL A 134 10.18 -8.47 -14.42
CA VAL A 134 10.89 -9.04 -13.25
C VAL A 134 10.56 -10.51 -13.02
N ILE A 135 9.44 -11.00 -13.58
CA ILE A 135 9.02 -12.41 -13.46
C ILE A 135 9.79 -13.25 -14.49
N ARG A 136 10.57 -14.21 -13.99
CA ARG A 136 11.29 -15.20 -14.82
C ARG A 136 10.56 -16.54 -14.79
N PHE A 137 10.26 -17.07 -15.97
CA PHE A 137 9.67 -18.38 -16.12
C PHE A 137 10.78 -19.42 -16.33
N ALA A 138 10.99 -20.29 -15.35
CA ALA A 138 11.83 -21.47 -15.53
C ALA A 138 11.02 -22.50 -16.33
N ARG A 139 11.59 -22.99 -17.44
CA ARG A 139 11.07 -24.21 -18.05
C ARG A 139 11.41 -25.35 -17.10
N VAL A 140 10.38 -26.03 -16.59
CA VAL A 140 10.51 -27.33 -15.93
C VAL A 140 10.50 -28.39 -17.01
#